data_AF-A0A3D3CHZ8-F1
#
_entry.id   AF-A0A3D3CHZ8-F1
#
_cell.length_a   1.000
_cell.length_b   1.000
_cell.length_c   1.000
_cell.angle_alpha   90.00
_cell.angle_beta   90.00
_cell.angle_gamma   90.00
#
_symmetry.space_group_name_H-M   'P 1'
#
loop_
_entity.id
_entity.type
_entity.pdbx_description
1 polymer ?
#
loop_
_entity_poly.entity_id
_entity_poly.type
_entity_poly.pdbx_seq_one_letter_code
_entity_poly.pdbx_strand_id
1 'polypeptide(L)'
;LFEDTARTVSRKVAEASCLLVERNIAAIAGGTAPRTPQDERKATTFGRRTPADGLVSWSWDAIRIYNLVRAVTHPFPGAFTSFKGRTLLLWSVLPEGGDEQAAPGTVLSSAPLVVAAGRGRIQVLHSEWAEGPGQALAAGDVLES
;
A
#
# COMPACT_ATOMS: atom_id res chain seq x y z
N LEU A 1 -8.39 -0.31 12.60
CA LEU A 1 -7.73 -0.46 11.28
C LEU A 1 -6.76 -1.63 11.36
N PHE A 2 -6.40 -2.25 10.24
CA PHE A 2 -5.40 -3.33 10.19
C PHE A 2 -4.05 -2.72 9.85
N GLU A 3 -3.01 -3.04 10.62
CA GLU A 3 -1.73 -2.29 10.62
C GLU A 3 -0.58 -3.00 9.90
N ASP A 4 -0.81 -4.23 9.44
CA ASP A 4 0.21 -5.00 8.75
C ASP A 4 0.69 -4.29 7.48
N THR A 5 2.01 -4.32 7.28
CA THR A 5 2.72 -3.85 6.10
C THR A 5 3.31 -5.03 5.35
N ALA A 6 3.82 -4.81 4.14
CA ALA A 6 4.50 -5.86 3.39
C ALA A 6 5.64 -6.52 4.19
N ARG A 7 6.38 -5.76 5.00
CA ARG A 7 7.43 -6.29 5.88
C ARG A 7 6.86 -7.20 6.98
N THR A 8 5.81 -6.78 7.69
CA THR A 8 5.27 -7.57 8.80
C THR A 8 4.59 -8.84 8.30
N VAL A 9 3.86 -8.76 7.18
CA VAL A 9 3.27 -9.93 6.51
C VAL A 9 4.37 -10.88 6.05
N SER A 10 5.42 -10.38 5.40
CA SER A 10 6.53 -11.22 4.96
C SER A 10 7.16 -12.00 6.10
N ARG A 11 7.34 -11.38 7.28
CA ARG A 11 7.86 -12.06 8.46
C ARG A 11 6.92 -13.13 8.98
N LYS A 12 5.63 -12.80 9.13
CA LYS A 12 4.60 -13.76 9.58
C LYS A 12 4.50 -14.97 8.65
N VAL A 13 4.57 -14.74 7.34
CA VAL A 13 4.55 -15.82 6.32
C VAL A 13 5.81 -16.67 6.40
N ALA A 14 6.99 -16.07 6.59
CA ALA A 14 8.24 -16.82 6.74
C ALA A 14 8.20 -17.73 7.98
N GLU A 15 7.77 -17.20 9.14
CA GLU A 15 7.60 -17.97 10.38
C GLU A 15 6.60 -19.12 10.20
N ALA A 16 5.44 -18.86 9.58
CA ALA A 16 4.44 -19.89 9.30
C ALA A 16 4.96 -20.96 8.31
N SER A 17 5.81 -20.56 7.36
CA SER A 17 6.41 -21.47 6.37
C SER A 17 7.37 -22.46 7.00
N CYS A 18 8.18 -22.02 7.98
CA CYS A 18 9.04 -22.94 8.74
C CYS A 18 8.22 -24.02 9.44
N LEU A 19 7.18 -23.62 10.17
CA LEU A 19 6.27 -24.55 10.85
C LEU A 19 5.58 -25.50 9.87
N LEU A 20 5.16 -25.01 8.71
CA LEU A 20 4.55 -25.83 7.67
C LEU A 20 5.52 -26.90 7.16
N VAL A 21 6.76 -26.51 6.86
CA VAL A 21 7.78 -27.45 6.37
C VAL A 21 8.11 -28.48 7.44
N GLU A 22 8.38 -28.06 8.68
CA GLU A 22 8.70 -28.97 9.80
C GLU A 22 7.63 -30.05 10.00
N ARG A 23 6.34 -29.65 9.95
CA ARG A 23 5.21 -30.59 10.12
C ARG A 23 5.09 -31.62 9.00
N ASN A 24 5.53 -31.29 7.79
CA ASN A 24 5.23 -32.08 6.60
C ASN A 24 6.46 -32.76 5.99
N ILE A 25 7.68 -32.36 6.34
CA ILE A 25 8.90 -32.81 5.66
C ILE A 25 9.08 -34.34 5.71
N ALA A 26 8.74 -34.98 6.84
CA ALA A 26 8.82 -36.44 6.97
C ALA A 26 7.81 -37.17 6.07
N ALA A 27 6.56 -36.68 5.99
CA ALA A 27 5.54 -37.25 5.12
C ALA A 27 5.85 -37.03 3.63
N ILE A 28 6.46 -35.89 3.29
CA ILE A 28 6.95 -35.61 1.94
C ILE A 28 8.08 -36.59 1.59
N ALA A 29 9.07 -36.75 2.49
CA ALA A 29 10.19 -37.67 2.29
C ALA A 29 9.76 -39.14 2.19
N GLY A 30 8.74 -39.53 2.98
CA GLY A 30 8.15 -40.86 2.95
C GLY A 30 7.16 -41.11 1.81
N GLY A 31 6.83 -40.09 1.00
CA GLY A 31 5.84 -40.21 -0.08
C GLY A 31 4.39 -40.37 0.40
N THR A 32 4.09 -40.08 1.66
CA THR A 32 2.77 -40.25 2.30
C THR A 32 2.01 -38.94 2.51
N ALA A 33 2.59 -37.79 2.14
CA ALA A 33 1.94 -36.49 2.27
C ALA A 33 0.62 -36.45 1.45
N PRO A 34 -0.51 -36.07 2.07
CA PRO A 34 -1.80 -35.98 1.36
C PRO A 34 -1.76 -34.91 0.27
N ARG A 35 -2.44 -35.16 -0.86
CA ARG A 35 -2.54 -34.23 -2.00
C ARG A 35 -3.99 -33.96 -2.34
N THR A 36 -4.30 -32.70 -2.58
CA THR A 36 -5.61 -32.25 -3.04
C THR A 36 -5.41 -31.39 -4.30
N PRO A 37 -6.03 -31.75 -5.45
CA PRO A 37 -5.99 -30.91 -6.65
C PRO A 37 -6.55 -29.50 -6.38
N GLN A 38 -5.94 -28.47 -6.95
CA GLN A 38 -6.47 -27.10 -6.89
C GLN A 38 -7.68 -26.95 -7.83
N ASP A 39 -8.65 -26.12 -7.44
CA ASP A 39 -9.77 -25.77 -8.32
C ASP A 39 -9.36 -24.59 -9.22
N GLU A 40 -9.03 -24.88 -10.48
CA GLU A 40 -8.54 -23.88 -11.45
C GLU A 40 -9.52 -22.72 -11.68
N ARG A 41 -10.82 -22.93 -11.41
CA ARG A 41 -11.82 -21.85 -11.50
C ARG A 41 -11.67 -20.78 -10.40
N LYS A 42 -10.89 -21.07 -9.36
CA LYS A 42 -10.58 -20.16 -8.24
C LYS A 42 -9.15 -19.65 -8.27
N ALA A 43 -8.34 -20.09 -9.23
CA ALA A 43 -6.95 -19.66 -9.36
C ALA A 43 -6.87 -18.18 -9.73
N THR A 44 -5.87 -17.48 -9.19
CA THR A 44 -5.55 -16.10 -9.54
C THR A 44 -4.05 -15.97 -9.78
N THR A 45 -3.67 -15.11 -10.73
CA THR A 45 -2.28 -14.86 -11.10
C THR A 45 -1.99 -13.37 -11.09
N PHE A 46 -0.79 -13.00 -10.67
CA PHE A 46 -0.35 -11.61 -10.64
C PHE A 46 1.00 -11.48 -11.35
N GLY A 47 1.15 -10.41 -12.14
CA GLY A 47 2.40 -10.09 -12.80
C GLY A 47 3.45 -9.54 -11.83
N ARG A 48 4.70 -9.45 -12.30
CA ARG A 48 5.76 -8.76 -11.57
C ARG A 48 5.41 -7.28 -11.43
N ARG A 49 5.44 -6.77 -10.21
CA ARG A 49 5.30 -5.33 -9.96
C ARG A 49 6.59 -4.56 -10.24
N THR A 50 6.42 -3.31 -10.63
CA THR A 50 7.44 -2.31 -10.86
C THR A 50 7.22 -1.12 -9.92
N PRO A 51 8.21 -0.21 -9.74
CA PRO A 51 8.01 1.00 -8.97
C PRO A 51 6.82 1.84 -9.46
N ALA A 52 6.51 1.83 -10.76
CA ALA A 52 5.37 2.55 -11.33
C ALA A 52 4.01 2.09 -10.76
N ASP A 53 3.90 0.85 -10.29
CA ASP A 53 2.69 0.35 -9.63
C ASP A 53 2.48 0.96 -8.22
N GLY A 54 3.42 1.77 -7.73
CA GLY A 54 3.31 2.55 -6.51
C GLY A 54 2.55 3.87 -6.68
N LEU A 55 2.20 4.25 -7.91
CA LEU A 55 1.51 5.50 -8.21
C LEU A 55 0.11 5.53 -7.58
N VAL A 56 -0.16 6.55 -6.79
CA VAL A 56 -1.43 6.76 -6.11
C VAL A 56 -2.41 7.44 -7.05
N SER A 57 -3.46 6.72 -7.41
CA SER A 57 -4.62 7.34 -8.03
C SER A 57 -5.57 7.86 -6.96
N TRP A 58 -5.65 9.19 -6.84
CA TRP A 58 -6.48 9.83 -5.83
C TRP A 58 -7.98 9.58 -6.02
N SER A 59 -8.42 9.19 -7.22
CA SER A 59 -9.80 8.77 -7.49
C SER A 59 -10.23 7.46 -6.80
N TRP A 60 -9.29 6.73 -6.20
CA TRP A 60 -9.61 5.53 -5.42
C TRP A 60 -10.22 5.86 -4.06
N ASP A 61 -10.84 4.86 -3.44
CA ASP A 61 -11.26 4.96 -2.04
C ASP A 61 -10.04 5.06 -1.11
N ALA A 62 -10.20 5.76 0.01
CA ALA A 62 -9.12 5.96 0.98
C ALA A 62 -8.53 4.63 1.50
N ILE A 63 -9.35 3.58 1.63
CA ILE A 63 -8.88 2.28 2.12
C ILE A 63 -7.96 1.61 1.08
N ARG A 64 -8.27 1.70 -0.21
CA ARG A 64 -7.41 1.22 -1.30
C ARG A 64 -6.09 1.97 -1.35
N ILE A 65 -6.08 3.29 -1.20
CA ILE A 65 -4.84 4.08 -1.12
C ILE A 65 -4.02 3.63 0.10
N TYR A 66 -4.66 3.51 1.26
CA TYR A 66 -4.03 3.01 2.49
C TYR A 66 -3.44 1.59 2.33
N ASN A 67 -4.15 0.70 1.62
CA ASN A 67 -3.65 -0.65 1.32
C ASN A 67 -2.43 -0.61 0.40
N LEU A 68 -2.44 0.23 -0.63
CA LEU A 68 -1.28 0.41 -1.51
C LEU A 68 -0.07 0.89 -0.71
N VAL A 69 -0.22 1.96 0.07
CA VAL A 69 0.87 2.53 0.89
C VAL A 69 1.51 1.45 1.76
N ARG A 70 0.72 0.64 2.48
CA ARG A 70 1.27 -0.45 3.32
C ARG A 70 1.85 -1.62 2.54
N ALA A 71 1.35 -1.88 1.32
CA ALA A 71 1.86 -2.93 0.45
C ALA A 71 3.22 -2.58 -0.18
N VAL A 72 3.57 -1.30 -0.30
CA VAL A 72 4.82 -0.85 -0.93
C VAL A 72 5.69 0.08 -0.07
N THR A 73 5.38 0.23 1.22
CA THR A 73 6.26 0.95 2.17
C THR A 73 7.58 0.20 2.40
N HIS A 74 8.48 0.77 3.21
CA HIS A 74 9.82 0.22 3.44
C HIS A 74 9.81 -1.30 3.72
N PRO A 75 10.73 -2.06 3.11
CA PRO A 75 11.90 -1.65 2.34
C PRO A 75 11.65 -1.47 0.83
N PHE A 76 10.39 -1.45 0.38
CA PHE A 76 10.04 -1.30 -1.04
C PHE A 76 10.12 0.18 -1.49
N PRO A 77 10.01 0.45 -2.82
CA PRO A 77 10.17 1.81 -3.36
C PRO A 77 9.22 2.89 -2.84
N GLY A 78 8.12 2.53 -2.17
CA GLY A 78 7.12 3.48 -1.68
C GLY A 78 5.93 3.64 -2.62
N ALA A 79 4.81 4.11 -2.05
CA ALA A 79 3.72 4.67 -2.84
C ALA A 79 4.05 6.14 -3.12
N PHE A 80 3.59 6.69 -4.24
CA PHE A 80 3.96 8.06 -4.60
C PHE A 80 2.87 8.79 -5.36
N THR A 81 2.97 10.12 -5.35
CA THR A 81 2.12 11.06 -6.10
C THR A 81 3.01 12.20 -6.59
N SER A 82 2.51 13.02 -7.51
CA SER A 82 3.27 14.15 -8.04
C SER A 82 2.63 15.48 -7.65
N PHE A 83 3.43 16.52 -7.54
CA PHE A 83 2.95 17.89 -7.39
C PHE A 83 3.92 18.85 -8.06
N LYS A 84 3.44 19.61 -9.04
CA LYS A 84 4.26 20.60 -9.77
C LYS A 84 5.56 19.98 -10.31
N GLY A 85 5.46 18.77 -10.85
CA GLY A 85 6.57 18.02 -11.45
C GLY A 85 7.56 17.40 -10.45
N ARG A 86 7.26 17.40 -9.14
CA ARG A 86 8.06 16.75 -8.10
C ARG A 86 7.35 15.55 -7.50
N THR A 87 8.09 14.54 -7.09
CA THR A 87 7.57 13.29 -6.55
C THR A 87 7.51 13.34 -5.03
N LEU A 88 6.32 13.09 -4.48
CA LEU A 88 6.10 12.92 -3.05
C LEU A 88 5.88 11.43 -2.75
N LEU A 89 6.80 10.82 -2.02
CA LEU A 89 6.70 9.47 -1.49
C LEU A 89 5.82 9.47 -0.24
N LEU A 90 4.90 8.51 -0.17
CA LEU A 90 3.99 8.29 0.95
C LEU A 90 4.37 6.99 1.66
N TRP A 91 4.93 7.13 2.86
CA TRP A 91 5.45 6.01 3.63
C TRP A 91 4.44 5.45 4.62
N SER A 92 3.61 6.32 5.20
CA SER A 92 2.51 5.93 6.08
C SER A 92 1.38 6.96 6.04
N VAL A 93 0.16 6.46 6.06
CA VAL A 93 -1.06 7.25 5.99
C VAL A 93 -2.17 6.62 6.84
N LEU A 94 -3.18 7.40 7.20
CA LEU A 94 -4.43 6.92 7.80
C LEU A 94 -5.62 7.23 6.88
N PRO A 95 -6.47 6.24 6.58
CA PRO A 95 -7.72 6.48 5.90
C PRO A 95 -8.77 6.96 6.90
N GLU A 96 -9.50 8.01 6.53
CA GLU A 96 -10.67 8.48 7.25
C GLU A 96 -11.90 8.40 6.35
N GLY A 97 -13.03 8.04 6.94
CA GLY A 97 -14.31 8.09 6.26
C GLY A 97 -14.81 9.53 6.10
N GLY A 98 -15.70 9.72 5.14
CA GLY A 98 -16.31 11.02 4.87
C GLY A 98 -16.73 11.12 3.40
N ASP A 99 -17.71 11.98 3.14
CA ASP A 99 -18.04 12.42 1.79
C ASP A 99 -17.34 13.77 1.58
N GLU A 100 -16.18 13.72 0.95
CA GLU A 100 -15.44 14.93 0.61
C GLU A 100 -16.07 15.59 -0.63
N GLN A 101 -16.39 16.87 -0.52
CA GLN A 101 -16.90 17.67 -1.64
C GLN A 101 -15.77 18.16 -2.55
N ALA A 102 -14.53 18.17 -2.04
CA ALA A 102 -13.36 18.56 -2.80
C ALA A 102 -13.01 17.50 -3.86
N ALA A 103 -12.41 17.95 -4.95
CA ALA A 103 -11.94 17.03 -5.99
C ALA A 103 -10.86 16.08 -5.43
N PRO A 104 -10.82 14.80 -5.85
CA PRO A 104 -9.77 13.88 -5.41
C PRO A 104 -8.37 14.42 -5.70
N GLY A 105 -7.46 14.28 -4.74
CA GLY A 105 -6.10 14.82 -4.78
C GLY A 105 -5.98 16.22 -4.17
N THR A 106 -7.10 16.89 -3.83
CA THR A 106 -7.05 18.20 -3.18
C THR A 106 -6.55 18.09 -1.75
N VAL A 107 -5.55 18.89 -1.40
CA VAL A 107 -5.07 19.08 -0.04
C VAL A 107 -6.13 19.85 0.76
N LEU A 108 -6.71 19.19 1.74
CA LEU A 108 -7.75 19.76 2.63
C LEU A 108 -7.12 20.54 3.80
N SER A 109 -5.98 20.05 4.28
CA SER A 109 -5.21 20.64 5.38
C SER A 109 -3.73 20.37 5.17
N SER A 110 -2.87 21.32 5.51
CA SER A 110 -1.41 21.17 5.43
C SER A 110 -0.76 20.73 6.75
N ALA A 111 -1.45 20.93 7.89
CA ALA A 111 -0.96 20.53 9.22
C ALA A 111 -2.15 20.14 10.13
N PRO A 112 -2.45 18.84 10.30
CA PRO A 112 -1.84 17.70 9.61
C PRO A 112 -2.10 17.72 8.11
N LEU A 113 -1.23 17.08 7.32
CA LEU A 113 -1.42 16.94 5.88
C LEU A 113 -2.58 15.97 5.62
N VAL A 114 -3.66 16.47 5.00
CA VAL A 114 -4.86 15.70 4.69
C VAL A 114 -5.23 15.94 3.24
N VAL A 115 -5.50 14.86 2.50
CA VAL A 115 -5.79 14.89 1.06
C VAL A 115 -7.12 14.17 0.79
N ALA A 116 -7.98 14.78 -0.03
CA ALA A 116 -9.23 14.17 -0.48
C ALA A 116 -8.95 12.96 -1.37
N ALA A 117 -9.65 11.85 -1.12
CA ALA A 117 -9.66 10.69 -2.00
C ALA A 117 -10.98 10.63 -2.80
N GLY A 118 -11.13 9.68 -3.71
CA GLY A 118 -12.38 9.46 -4.45
C GLY A 118 -13.54 9.11 -3.54
N ARG A 119 -13.25 8.49 -2.39
CA ARG A 119 -14.17 8.35 -1.26
C ARG A 119 -13.37 8.41 0.05
N GLY A 120 -13.80 9.26 0.97
CA GLY A 120 -13.07 9.55 2.20
C GLY A 120 -11.84 10.44 1.96
N ARG A 121 -10.94 10.42 2.92
CA ARG A 121 -9.70 11.22 2.89
C ARG A 121 -8.53 10.45 3.47
N ILE A 122 -7.33 10.94 3.17
CA ILE A 122 -6.07 10.37 3.59
C ILE A 122 -5.34 11.41 4.44
N GLN A 123 -5.14 11.09 5.72
CA GLN A 123 -4.17 11.81 6.54
C GLN A 123 -2.78 11.23 6.28
N VAL A 124 -1.86 12.05 5.80
CA VAL A 124 -0.47 11.66 5.57
C VAL A 124 0.30 11.80 6.89
N LEU A 125 0.89 10.70 7.35
CA LEU A 125 1.65 10.67 8.60
C LEU A 125 3.16 10.83 8.35
N HIS A 126 3.67 10.17 7.31
CA HIS A 126 5.07 10.26 6.92
C HIS A 126 5.18 10.30 5.39
N SER A 127 5.83 11.34 4.89
CA SER A 127 6.09 11.55 3.48
C SER A 127 7.45 12.21 3.26
N GLU A 128 8.02 11.98 2.08
CA GLU A 128 9.33 12.49 1.70
C GLU A 128 9.32 12.91 0.23
N TRP A 129 9.98 14.01 -0.09
CA TRP A 129 10.17 14.44 -1.48
C TRP A 129 11.38 13.70 -2.08
N ALA A 130 11.19 13.03 -3.21
CA ALA A 130 12.24 12.23 -3.81
C ALA A 130 13.46 13.05 -4.24
N GLU A 131 13.26 14.33 -4.61
CA GLU A 131 14.30 15.21 -5.13
C GLU A 131 15.00 16.05 -4.04
N GLY A 132 14.80 15.76 -2.75
CA GLY A 132 15.48 16.45 -1.64
C GLY A 132 14.57 17.39 -0.85
N PRO A 133 15.01 18.62 -0.48
CA PRO A 133 14.29 19.45 0.48
C PRO A 133 12.85 19.72 0.03
N GLY A 134 11.94 19.60 1.01
CA GLY A 134 10.53 19.48 0.73
C GLY A 134 9.88 20.76 0.22
N GLN A 135 8.90 20.59 -0.66
CA GLN A 135 8.01 21.67 -1.07
C GLN A 135 6.83 21.74 -0.10
N ALA A 136 6.49 22.94 0.36
CA ALA A 136 5.33 23.16 1.19
C ALA A 136 4.05 22.94 0.39
N LEU A 137 3.11 22.19 0.98
CA LEU A 137 1.74 22.01 0.47
C LEU A 137 0.81 22.92 1.26
N ALA A 138 -0.11 23.57 0.57
CA ALA A 138 -1.15 24.41 1.15
C ALA A 138 -2.54 23.82 0.89
N ALA A 139 -3.52 24.19 1.71
CA ALA A 139 -4.90 23.82 1.45
C ALA A 139 -5.36 24.38 0.08
N GLY A 140 -6.02 23.53 -0.71
CA GLY A 140 -6.41 23.83 -2.09
C GLY A 140 -5.39 23.43 -3.15
N ASP A 141 -4.16 23.08 -2.79
CA ASP A 141 -3.22 22.45 -3.73
C ASP A 141 -3.78 21.10 -4.20
N VAL A 142 -3.49 20.70 -5.44
CA VAL A 142 -3.97 19.44 -6.02
C VAL A 142 -2.78 18.54 -6.34
N LEU A 143 -2.77 17.36 -5.74
CA LEU A 143 -1.80 16.31 -6.00
C LEU A 143 -2.22 15.49 -7.24
N GLU A 144 -1.25 15.19 -8.08
CA GLU A 144 -1.42 14.50 -9.35
C GLU A 144 -1.26 12.98 -9.16
N SER A 145 -2.14 12.25 -9.83
CA SER A 145 -2.11 10.78 -9.91
C SER A 145 -1.16 10.26 -10.96
#